data_AF-A0A378R4F0-F1
#
_entry.id   AF-A0A378R4F0-F1
#
_cell.length_a   1.000
_cell.length_b   1.000
_cell.length_c   1.000
_cell.angle_alpha   90.00
_cell.angle_beta   90.00
_cell.angle_gamma   90.00
#
_symmetry.space_group_name_H-M   'P 1'
#
loop_
_entity.id
_entity.type
_entity.pdbx_description
1 polymer ?
#
loop_
_entity_poly.entity_id
_entity_poly.type
_entity_poly.pdbx_seq_one_letter_code
_entity_poly.pdbx_strand_id
1 'polypeptide(L)'
;MQPLHSTASFSFASDNYSGVHPEMLAAINAANGGHEPAYGYDVYTARLGEMIKEHFGAAASVYPVFNGTGANITGLTATLPRFGSIVCAKTAHIN
;
A
#
# COMPACT_ATOMS: atom_id res chain seq x y z
N MET A 1 27.27 -4.04 5.89
CA MET A 1 27.21 -4.75 4.59
C MET A 1 27.54 -3.75 3.49
N GLN A 2 28.28 -4.16 2.46
CA GLN A 2 28.49 -3.32 1.26
C GLN A 2 27.32 -3.50 0.28
N PRO A 3 26.87 -2.44 -0.43
CA PRO A 3 25.84 -2.56 -1.46
C PRO A 3 26.27 -3.46 -2.62
N LEU A 4 25.37 -4.31 -3.11
CA LEU A 4 25.59 -5.17 -4.28
C LEU A 4 25.26 -4.49 -5.63
N HIS A 5 24.89 -3.20 -5.59
CA HIS A 5 24.52 -2.39 -6.76
C HIS A 5 25.11 -0.97 -6.64
N SER A 6 25.15 -0.24 -7.75
CA SER A 6 25.56 1.17 -7.74
C SER A 6 24.45 2.05 -7.16
N THR A 7 24.74 2.76 -6.07
CA THR A 7 23.82 3.72 -5.44
C THR A 7 23.68 5.02 -6.24
N ALA A 8 24.47 5.20 -7.29
CA ALA A 8 24.37 6.33 -8.22
C ALA A 8 23.60 5.97 -9.51
N SER A 9 23.08 4.74 -9.63
CA SER A 9 22.31 4.30 -10.78
C SER A 9 20.87 4.80 -10.69
N PHE A 10 20.44 5.59 -11.66
CA PHE A 10 19.06 6.05 -11.80
C PHE A 10 18.47 5.55 -13.12
N SER A 11 17.25 5.02 -13.07
CA SER A 11 16.53 4.50 -14.24
C SER A 11 15.27 5.33 -14.48
N PHE A 12 14.96 5.58 -15.74
CA PHE A 12 13.69 6.17 -16.18
C PHE A 12 12.68 5.10 -16.64
N ALA A 13 12.94 3.82 -16.39
CA ALA A 13 12.07 2.73 -16.83
C ALA A 13 10.82 2.59 -15.95
N SER A 14 10.98 2.58 -14.63
CA SER A 14 9.87 2.52 -13.68
C SER A 14 10.28 3.10 -12.33
N ASP A 15 9.33 3.77 -11.69
CA ASP A 15 9.42 4.27 -10.32
C ASP A 15 9.48 3.16 -9.27
N ASN A 16 8.94 1.96 -9.55
CA ASN A 16 9.01 0.80 -8.66
C ASN A 16 10.44 0.21 -8.52
N TYR A 17 11.41 0.73 -9.27
CA TYR A 17 12.83 0.41 -9.08
C TYR A 17 13.48 1.22 -7.96
N SER A 18 12.80 2.27 -7.48
CA SER A 18 13.30 3.09 -6.38
C SER A 18 13.32 2.31 -5.06
N GLY A 19 14.29 2.65 -4.20
CA GLY A 19 14.36 2.12 -2.84
C GLY A 19 13.36 2.79 -1.89
N VAL A 20 13.30 2.28 -0.67
CA VAL A 20 12.42 2.82 0.38
C VAL A 20 12.94 4.19 0.86
N HIS A 21 12.05 5.16 1.03
CA HIS A 21 12.39 6.48 1.57
C HIS A 21 12.96 6.38 3.00
N PRO A 22 14.00 7.14 3.39
CA PRO A 22 14.64 7.01 4.70
C PRO A 22 13.68 7.14 5.89
N GLU A 23 12.71 8.05 5.82
CA GLU A 23 11.71 8.24 6.89
C GLU A 23 10.81 7.01 7.07
N MET A 24 10.52 6.27 5.99
CA MET A 24 9.74 5.04 6.05
C MET A 24 10.53 3.93 6.75
N LEU A 25 11.83 3.80 6.46
CA LEU A 25 12.71 2.86 7.18
C LEU A 25 12.83 3.23 8.67
N ALA A 26 12.92 4.53 8.99
CA ALA A 26 12.94 5.00 10.36
C ALA A 26 11.63 4.67 11.11
N ALA A 27 10.47 4.85 10.45
CA ALA A 27 9.17 4.50 11.01
C ALA A 27 9.03 2.99 11.27
N ILE A 28 9.46 2.15 10.32
CA ILE A 28 9.50 0.68 10.51
C ILE A 28 10.40 0.31 11.69
N ASN A 29 11.58 0.92 11.79
CA ASN A 29 12.50 0.66 12.89
C ASN A 29 11.91 1.11 14.25
N ALA A 30 11.20 2.23 14.29
CA ALA A 30 10.49 2.68 15.49
C ALA A 30 9.34 1.75 15.89
N ALA A 31 8.61 1.19 14.92
CA ALA A 31 7.55 0.21 15.15
C ALA A 31 8.05 -1.19 15.53
N ASN A 32 9.34 -1.48 15.30
CA ASN A 32 9.97 -2.76 15.60
C ASN A 32 10.36 -2.93 17.09
N GLY A 33 9.76 -2.16 18.00
CA GLY A 33 9.96 -2.27 19.44
C GLY A 33 8.71 -2.77 20.16
N GLY A 34 8.87 -3.63 21.18
CA GLY A 34 7.75 -4.12 21.98
C GLY A 34 6.84 -5.11 21.23
N HIS A 35 5.57 -5.18 21.65
CA HIS A 35 4.56 -6.08 21.08
C HIS A 35 3.25 -5.34 20.83
N GLU A 36 2.66 -5.55 19.66
CA GLU A 36 1.35 -5.04 19.26
C GLU A 36 0.46 -6.20 18.77
N PRO A 37 -0.87 -6.09 18.90
CA PRO A 37 -1.81 -7.07 18.35
C PRO A 37 -1.70 -7.21 16.82
N ALA A 38 -1.88 -8.44 16.31
CA ALA A 38 -1.82 -8.72 14.88
C ALA A 38 -3.10 -8.31 14.13
N TYR A 39 -3.11 -8.48 12.80
CA TYR A 39 -4.29 -8.37 11.93
C TYR A 39 -5.01 -7.00 11.95
N GLY A 40 -4.24 -5.92 12.15
CA GLY A 40 -4.75 -4.54 12.07
C GLY A 40 -5.39 -4.02 13.35
N TYR A 41 -5.24 -4.74 14.46
CA TYR A 41 -5.70 -4.30 15.79
C TYR A 41 -4.64 -3.46 16.54
N ASP A 42 -3.54 -3.12 15.89
CA ASP A 42 -2.44 -2.32 16.42
C ASP A 42 -2.69 -0.80 16.31
N VAL A 43 -1.92 -0.03 17.09
CA VAL A 43 -2.02 1.44 17.12
C VAL A 43 -1.63 2.13 15.81
N TYR A 44 -0.77 1.53 14.99
CA TYR A 44 -0.35 2.12 13.71
C TYR A 44 -1.47 2.02 12.68
N THR A 45 -2.16 0.88 12.65
CA THR A 45 -3.36 0.69 11.81
C THR A 45 -4.50 1.62 12.24
N ALA A 46 -4.69 1.83 13.54
CA ALA A 46 -5.66 2.82 14.03
C ALA A 46 -5.34 4.24 13.53
N ARG A 47 -4.08 4.67 13.64
CA ARG A 47 -3.64 5.98 13.15
C ARG A 47 -3.81 6.13 11.64
N LEU A 48 -3.58 5.07 10.86
CA LEU A 48 -3.85 5.08 9.42
C LEU A 48 -5.34 5.35 9.14
N GLY A 49 -6.24 4.73 9.91
CA GLY A 49 -7.68 4.98 9.80
C GLY A 49 -8.07 6.43 10.05
N GLU A 50 -7.46 7.09 11.05
CA GLU A 50 -7.66 8.51 11.33
C GLU A 50 -7.17 9.40 10.18
N MET A 51 -5.95 9.15 9.70
CA MET A 51 -5.35 9.91 8.59
C MET A 51 -6.19 9.81 7.30
N ILE A 52 -6.72 8.63 7.01
CA ILE A 52 -7.59 8.44 5.84
C ILE A 52 -8.89 9.25 5.98
N LYS A 53 -9.47 9.32 7.18
CA LYS A 53 -10.65 10.16 7.43
C LYS A 53 -10.34 11.65 7.35
N GLU A 54 -9.16 12.07 7.79
CA GLU A 54 -8.69 13.46 7.65
C GLU A 54 -8.61 13.88 6.17
N HIS A 55 -8.11 13.01 5.29
CA HIS A 55 -7.92 13.32 3.87
C HIS A 55 -9.17 13.09 3.01
N PHE A 56 -9.93 12.03 3.27
CA PHE A 56 -11.04 11.58 2.41
C PHE A 56 -12.43 11.75 3.03
N GLY A 57 -12.51 12.26 4.27
CA GLY A 57 -13.74 12.54 4.99
C GLY A 57 -14.15 11.44 5.98
N ALA A 58 -15.06 11.79 6.89
CA ALA A 58 -15.41 10.96 8.05
C ALA A 58 -15.98 9.57 7.72
N ALA A 59 -16.56 9.39 6.53
CA ALA A 59 -17.11 8.11 6.07
C ALA A 59 -16.05 7.18 5.44
N ALA A 60 -14.83 7.66 5.22
CA ALA A 60 -13.78 6.86 4.59
C ALA A 60 -13.34 5.70 5.48
N SER A 61 -13.04 4.56 4.84
CA SER A 61 -12.50 3.35 5.46
C SER A 61 -11.25 2.90 4.70
N VAL A 62 -10.33 2.23 5.40
CA VAL A 62 -9.04 1.79 4.84
C VAL A 62 -8.75 0.35 5.23
N TYR A 63 -8.21 -0.41 4.28
CA TYR A 63 -7.80 -1.79 4.44
C TYR A 63 -6.43 -1.97 3.76
N PRO A 64 -5.33 -2.01 4.54
CA PRO A 64 -3.99 -2.18 3.98
C PRO A 64 -3.84 -3.53 3.27
N VAL A 65 -3.21 -3.52 2.10
CA VAL A 65 -2.87 -4.70 1.31
C VAL A 65 -1.47 -4.54 0.73
N PHE A 66 -0.84 -5.64 0.32
CA PHE A 66 0.59 -5.63 -0.01
C PHE A 66 0.98 -4.82 -1.25
N ASN A 67 0.11 -4.73 -2.26
CA ASN A 67 0.44 -4.05 -3.51
C ASN A 67 -0.82 -3.56 -4.25
N GLY A 68 -0.60 -2.82 -5.34
CA GLY A 68 -1.69 -2.29 -6.18
C GLY A 68 -2.54 -3.36 -6.85
N THR A 69 -1.96 -4.49 -7.26
CA THR A 69 -2.73 -5.61 -7.84
C THR A 69 -3.71 -6.20 -6.83
N GLY A 70 -3.26 -6.45 -5.61
CA GLY A 70 -4.10 -6.92 -4.50
C GLY A 70 -5.22 -5.93 -4.19
N ALA A 71 -4.90 -4.64 -4.12
CA ALA A 71 -5.90 -3.59 -3.90
C ALA A 71 -6.99 -3.59 -4.99
N ASN A 72 -6.59 -3.65 -6.26
CA ASN A 72 -7.52 -3.71 -7.39
C ASN A 72 -8.43 -4.94 -7.30
N ILE A 73 -7.85 -6.12 -7.11
CA ILE A 73 -8.63 -7.37 -7.03
C ILE A 73 -9.59 -7.33 -5.83
N THR A 74 -9.14 -6.94 -4.64
CA THR A 74 -9.98 -6.86 -3.45
C THR A 74 -11.14 -5.88 -3.63
N GLY A 75 -10.88 -4.66 -4.13
CA GLY A 75 -11.93 -3.65 -4.32
C GLY A 75 -12.94 -4.04 -5.39
N LEU A 76 -12.47 -4.56 -6.53
CA LEU A 76 -13.34 -4.97 -7.64
C LEU A 76 -14.20 -6.18 -7.26
N THR A 77 -13.61 -7.21 -6.63
CA THR A 77 -14.37 -8.40 -6.22
C THR A 77 -15.41 -8.10 -5.14
N ALA A 78 -15.13 -7.15 -4.24
CA ALA A 78 -16.09 -6.72 -3.22
C ALA A 78 -17.31 -5.98 -3.78
N THR A 79 -17.23 -5.42 -4.99
CA THR A 79 -18.30 -4.63 -5.61
C THR A 79 -19.06 -5.36 -6.71
N LEU A 80 -18.57 -6.53 -7.13
CA LEU A 80 -19.18 -7.29 -8.22
C LEU A 80 -20.20 -8.33 -7.71
N PRO A 81 -21.37 -8.45 -8.38
CA PRO A 81 -22.25 -9.58 -8.16
C PRO A 81 -21.65 -10.85 -8.76
N ARG A 82 -22.22 -12.01 -8.41
CA ARG A 82 -21.89 -13.27 -9.07
C ARG A 82 -22.12 -13.14 -10.59
N PHE A 83 -21.08 -13.44 -11.38
CA PHE A 83 -21.05 -13.27 -12.84
C PHE A 83 -21.08 -11.81 -13.33
N GLY A 84 -20.78 -10.83 -12.46
CA GLY A 84 -20.59 -9.44 -12.86
C GLY A 84 -19.37 -9.24 -13.77
N SER A 85 -19.33 -8.12 -14.48
CA SER A 85 -18.24 -7.75 -15.39
C SER A 85 -17.78 -6.32 -15.13
N ILE A 86 -16.51 -6.04 -15.43
CA ILE A 86 -15.90 -4.71 -15.29
C ILE A 86 -15.65 -4.14 -16.68
N VAL A 87 -16.08 -2.90 -16.89
CA VAL A 87 -15.65 -2.12 -18.07
C VAL A 87 -14.43 -1.30 -17.68
N CYS A 88 -13.32 -1.49 -18.38
CA CYS A 88 -12.10 -0.73 -18.15
C CYS A 88 -11.48 -0.24 -19.47
N ALA A 89 -10.59 0.74 -19.38
CA ALA A 89 -9.83 1.21 -20.54
C ALA A 89 -8.88 0.12 -21.04
N LYS A 90 -8.61 0.09 -22.34
CA LYS A 90 -7.67 -0.86 -22.96
C LYS A 90 -6.26 -0.80 -22.35
N THR A 91 -5.87 0.36 -21.83
CA THR A 91 -4.56 0.63 -21.21
C THR A 91 -4.56 0.47 -19.70
N ALA A 92 -5.67 0.03 -19.09
CA ALA A 92 -5.73 -0.15 -17.65
C ALA A 92 -4.82 -1.30 -17.22
N HIS A 93 -4.19 -1.18 -16.05
CA HIS A 93 -3.34 -2.24 -15.48
C HIS A 93 -4.10 -3.55 -15.21
N ILE A 94 -5.42 -3.49 -15.04
CA ILE A 94 -6.28 -4.66 -14.78
C ILE A 94 -6.76 -5.36 -16.06
N ASN A 95 -6.48 -4.80 -17.24
CA ASN A 95 -6.89 -5.37 -18.53
C ASN A 95 -5.95 -6.49 -18.98
#